data_AF-A0ABD3R7A5-F1
#
_entry.id   AF-A0ABD3R7A5-F1
#
_cell.length_a   1.000
_cell.length_b   1.000
_cell.length_c   1.000
_cell.angle_alpha   90.00
_cell.angle_beta   90.00
_cell.angle_gamma   90.00
#
_symmetry.space_group_name_H-M   'P 1'
#
loop_
_entity.id
_entity.type
_entity.pdbx_description
1 polymer ?
#
loop_
_entity_poly.entity_id
_entity_poly.type
_entity_poly.pdbx_seq_one_letter_code
_entity_poly.pdbx_strand_id
1 'polypeptide(L)'
;MQRVVHVYSTWALVVAATASALQLAPSNNGIQSISCRRQVTNAPRRLNPYRPSTMRISQVLFLADEGEEQEDMTVDFFVSPVQIAFLRKEANKRESNKRLPKFNLPPQETADVSPETLSEISNLFDKSELIEVRGMSKDSKRKVFDTAHGLAGTLEDAFEKPVVVVDIKGYAVKLYCPWDNDDEHGVKRGGRIQLRSNYRPGQWTRKAKSIRDNRGQIITDEDGLSIKEIPEE
;
A
#
# COMPACT_ATOMS: atom_id res chain seq x y z
N MET A 1 -20.06 -70.39 -4.01
CA MET A 1 -20.12 -69.71 -5.33
C MET A 1 -21.03 -68.50 -5.20
N GLN A 2 -20.42 -67.32 -5.18
CA GLN A 2 -21.04 -66.05 -4.80
C GLN A 2 -21.88 -65.47 -5.95
N ARG A 3 -23.06 -64.94 -5.60
CA ARG A 3 -23.98 -64.25 -6.51
C ARG A 3 -23.57 -62.78 -6.64
N VAL A 4 -23.34 -62.34 -7.86
CA VAL A 4 -23.14 -60.92 -8.21
C VAL A 4 -24.51 -60.33 -8.55
N VAL A 5 -24.96 -59.37 -7.74
CA VAL A 5 -26.18 -58.59 -8.02
C VAL A 5 -25.72 -57.18 -8.36
N HIS A 6 -25.86 -56.78 -9.62
CA HIS A 6 -25.62 -55.40 -10.05
C HIS A 6 -26.88 -54.57 -9.85
N VAL A 7 -26.78 -53.59 -8.94
CA VAL A 7 -27.78 -52.54 -8.73
C VAL A 7 -27.32 -51.32 -9.51
N TYR A 8 -27.98 -51.02 -10.63
CA TYR A 8 -27.78 -49.77 -11.35
C TYR A 8 -28.63 -48.68 -10.69
N SER A 9 -27.93 -47.73 -10.05
CA SER A 9 -28.52 -46.56 -9.39
C SER A 9 -28.63 -45.42 -10.39
N THR A 10 -29.86 -45.10 -10.80
CA THR A 10 -30.21 -43.93 -11.61
C THR A 10 -30.33 -42.70 -10.72
N TRP A 11 -29.39 -41.77 -10.81
CA TRP A 11 -29.51 -40.45 -10.20
C TRP A 11 -30.17 -39.50 -11.21
N ALA A 12 -31.42 -39.14 -10.91
CA ALA A 12 -32.18 -38.14 -11.65
C ALA A 12 -31.64 -36.73 -11.34
N LEU A 13 -31.36 -35.99 -12.41
CA LEU A 13 -30.83 -34.64 -12.42
C LEU A 13 -32.02 -33.67 -12.39
N VAL A 14 -32.24 -32.98 -11.26
CA VAL A 14 -33.27 -31.93 -11.15
C VAL A 14 -32.60 -30.57 -11.22
N VAL A 15 -32.74 -29.92 -12.37
CA VAL A 15 -32.38 -28.51 -12.59
C VAL A 15 -33.58 -27.65 -12.20
N ALA A 16 -33.50 -26.96 -11.07
CA ALA A 16 -34.46 -25.91 -10.73
C ALA A 16 -33.89 -24.56 -11.15
N ALA A 17 -34.43 -24.02 -12.24
CA ALA A 17 -34.21 -22.65 -12.69
C ALA A 17 -35.17 -21.72 -11.94
N THR A 18 -34.64 -20.75 -11.18
CA THR A 18 -35.42 -19.64 -10.64
C THR A 18 -34.94 -18.34 -11.27
N ALA A 19 -35.67 -17.93 -12.30
CA ALA A 19 -35.62 -16.58 -12.84
C ALA A 19 -36.44 -15.66 -11.93
N SER A 20 -35.83 -14.59 -11.42
CA SER A 20 -36.56 -13.49 -10.77
C SER A 20 -36.16 -12.15 -11.37
N ALA A 21 -37.04 -11.73 -12.27
CA ALA A 21 -37.55 -10.38 -12.53
C ALA A 21 -36.71 -9.16 -12.11
N LEU A 22 -36.16 -8.52 -13.15
CA LEU A 22 -35.88 -7.08 -13.20
C LEU A 22 -37.20 -6.31 -13.03
N GLN A 23 -37.32 -5.54 -11.96
CA GLN A 23 -38.29 -4.45 -11.88
C GLN A 23 -37.58 -3.14 -12.25
N LEU A 24 -37.85 -2.69 -13.48
CA LEU A 24 -37.59 -1.34 -13.95
C LEU A 24 -38.65 -0.42 -13.34
N ALA A 25 -38.22 0.54 -12.53
CA ALA A 25 -39.03 1.69 -12.16
C ALA A 25 -38.76 2.83 -13.17
N PRO A 26 -39.77 3.39 -13.85
CA PRO A 26 -39.65 4.66 -14.54
C PRO A 26 -39.99 5.83 -13.60
N SER A 27 -39.76 7.05 -14.11
CA SER A 27 -40.19 8.37 -13.59
C SER A 27 -39.17 9.09 -12.70
N ASN A 28 -38.89 10.38 -12.85
CA ASN A 28 -39.05 11.39 -13.90
C ASN A 28 -38.37 12.64 -13.32
N ASN A 29 -37.72 13.44 -14.17
CA ASN A 29 -37.47 14.87 -14.07
C ASN A 29 -37.31 15.56 -12.69
N GLY A 30 -36.12 16.11 -12.45
CA GLY A 30 -35.92 17.12 -11.42
C GLY A 30 -34.49 17.57 -11.22
N ILE A 31 -33.77 17.95 -12.28
CA ILE A 31 -32.54 18.75 -12.13
C ILE A 31 -32.99 20.15 -11.71
N GLN A 32 -33.13 20.37 -10.41
CA GLN A 32 -33.08 21.70 -9.82
C GLN A 32 -31.69 21.90 -9.24
N SER A 33 -30.88 22.66 -9.96
CA SER A 33 -29.63 23.21 -9.47
C SER A 33 -29.93 24.18 -8.34
N ILE A 34 -29.90 23.70 -7.10
CA ILE A 34 -29.86 24.59 -5.94
C ILE A 34 -28.45 25.19 -5.94
N SER A 35 -28.36 26.41 -6.44
CA SER A 35 -27.20 27.26 -6.20
C SER A 35 -27.12 27.49 -4.69
N CYS A 36 -26.24 26.77 -4.00
CA CYS A 36 -25.81 27.14 -2.66
C CYS A 36 -25.11 28.50 -2.77
N ARG A 37 -25.88 29.57 -2.60
CA ARG A 37 -25.41 30.91 -2.32
C ARG A 37 -24.74 30.86 -0.95
N ARG A 38 -23.43 30.58 -0.98
CA ARG A 38 -22.55 30.56 0.18
C ARG A 38 -22.49 32.00 0.71
N GLN A 39 -23.31 32.30 1.73
CA GLN A 39 -23.15 33.52 2.50
C GLN A 39 -21.82 33.41 3.23
N VAL A 40 -20.87 34.24 2.80
CA VAL A 40 -19.58 34.44 3.45
C VAL A 40 -19.86 35.24 4.71
N THR A 41 -20.05 34.55 5.83
CA THR A 41 -19.94 35.19 7.14
C THR A 41 -18.46 35.33 7.47
N ASN A 42 -17.98 36.57 7.45
CA ASN A 42 -16.65 36.96 7.89
C ASN A 42 -16.47 36.60 9.37
N ALA A 43 -15.80 35.48 9.64
CA ALA A 43 -15.31 35.14 10.97
C ALA A 43 -13.92 35.76 11.18
N PRO A 44 -13.65 36.38 12.34
CA PRO A 44 -12.39 37.09 12.59
C PRO A 44 -11.20 36.14 12.65
N ARG A 45 -10.13 36.52 11.94
CA ARG A 45 -8.77 35.97 12.00
C ARG A 45 -8.32 35.84 13.45
N ARG A 46 -8.32 34.61 13.98
CA ARG A 46 -7.42 34.24 15.07
C ARG A 46 -6.13 33.70 14.46
N LEU A 47 -5.07 34.47 14.65
CA LEU A 47 -3.69 34.10 14.39
C LEU A 47 -3.31 32.95 15.32
N ASN A 48 -3.22 31.73 14.78
CA ASN A 48 -2.53 30.62 15.42
C ASN A 48 -1.33 30.26 14.53
N PRO A 49 -0.10 30.68 14.89
CA PRO A 49 1.10 30.23 14.22
C PRO A 49 1.64 29.00 14.95
N TYR A 50 1.02 27.84 14.73
CA TYR A 50 1.65 26.56 15.08
C TYR A 50 1.39 25.60 13.94
N ARG A 51 2.20 25.77 12.89
CA ARG A 51 2.37 24.78 11.84
C ARG A 51 3.47 23.83 12.34
N PRO A 52 3.17 22.57 12.70
CA PRO A 52 4.22 21.61 13.00
C PRO A 52 5.05 21.43 11.73
N SER A 53 6.28 21.92 11.80
CA SER A 53 7.33 21.72 10.81
C SER A 53 7.60 20.22 10.76
N THR A 54 7.18 19.56 9.68
CA THR A 54 7.69 18.24 9.33
C THR A 54 9.17 18.44 9.01
N MET A 55 10.03 18.08 9.96
CA MET A 55 11.47 18.06 9.74
C MET A 55 11.75 17.31 8.45
N ARG A 56 12.25 18.05 7.46
CA ARG A 56 12.95 17.44 6.33
C ARG A 56 14.20 16.82 6.94
N ILE A 57 14.20 15.51 7.06
CA ILE A 57 15.43 14.74 7.15
C ILE A 57 16.14 14.95 5.80
N SER A 58 17.05 15.93 5.77
CA SER A 58 18.05 16.04 4.71
C SER A 58 18.91 14.79 4.81
N GLN A 59 18.73 13.86 3.89
CA GLN A 59 19.71 12.81 3.69
C GLN A 59 20.94 13.46 3.07
N VAL A 60 21.99 13.58 3.90
CA VAL A 60 23.34 13.90 3.49
C VAL A 60 23.85 12.69 2.70
N LEU A 61 24.15 12.90 1.42
CA LEU A 61 25.01 12.02 0.64
C LEU A 61 26.38 12.01 1.30
N PHE A 62 26.66 11.00 2.11
CA PHE A 62 28.02 10.75 2.59
C PHE A 62 28.80 10.06 1.47
N LEU A 63 29.72 10.81 0.88
CA LEU A 63 30.87 10.29 0.16
C LEU A 63 31.74 9.52 1.17
N ALA A 64 32.19 8.34 0.73
CA ALA A 64 33.00 7.41 1.50
C ALA A 64 34.22 8.08 2.14
N ASP A 65 34.38 7.86 3.44
CA ASP A 65 35.66 7.99 4.13
C ASP A 65 35.93 6.65 4.80
N GLU A 66 37.10 6.08 4.51
CA GLU A 66 37.51 4.74 4.90
C GLU A 66 37.90 4.74 6.38
N GLY A 67 37.18 3.99 7.21
CA GLY A 67 37.49 3.80 8.63
C GLY A 67 36.78 2.55 9.16
N GLU A 68 37.58 1.55 9.49
CA GLU A 68 37.17 0.24 9.98
C GLU A 68 36.43 0.33 11.32
N GLU A 69 35.11 0.11 11.29
CA GLU A 69 34.26 -0.44 12.36
C GLU A 69 32.92 -0.78 11.70
N GLN A 70 32.82 -2.00 11.16
CA GLN A 70 31.63 -2.47 10.45
C GLN A 70 30.55 -2.85 11.48
N GLU A 71 29.94 -1.84 12.10
CA GLU A 71 28.62 -2.00 12.71
C GLU A 71 27.65 -2.45 11.62
N ASP A 72 26.98 -3.59 11.82
CA ASP A 72 25.93 -4.10 10.96
C ASP A 72 24.87 -3.01 10.74
N MET A 73 25.02 -2.25 9.66
CA MET A 73 23.98 -1.37 9.14
C MET A 73 22.83 -2.27 8.68
N THR A 74 21.95 -2.62 9.62
CA THR A 74 20.63 -3.15 9.36
C THR A 74 19.92 -2.11 8.49
N VAL A 75 19.91 -2.36 7.18
CA VAL A 75 19.24 -1.49 6.21
C VAL A 75 17.75 -1.61 6.49
N ASP A 76 17.22 -0.65 7.25
CA ASP A 76 15.81 -0.55 7.60
C ASP A 76 14.96 -0.58 6.31
N PHE A 77 14.10 -1.57 6.18
CA PHE A 77 13.31 -1.79 4.97
C PHE A 77 12.23 -0.71 4.89
N PHE A 78 12.52 0.35 4.14
CA PHE A 78 11.60 1.47 4.02
C PHE A 78 10.67 1.35 2.81
N VAL A 79 9.36 1.40 3.06
CA VAL A 79 8.34 1.50 2.01
C VAL A 79 7.85 2.95 1.88
N SER A 80 8.06 3.54 0.71
CA SER A 80 7.64 4.91 0.40
C SER A 80 6.12 5.09 0.51
N PRO A 81 5.60 6.27 0.89
CA PRO A 81 4.16 6.55 0.91
C PRO A 81 3.44 6.24 -0.42
N VAL A 82 4.12 6.41 -1.55
CA VAL A 82 3.58 6.06 -2.89
C VAL A 82 3.42 4.55 -3.04
N GLN A 83 4.38 3.77 -2.54
CA GLN A 83 4.33 2.31 -2.52
C GLN A 83 3.26 1.82 -1.54
N ILE A 84 3.10 2.45 -0.37
CA ILE A 84 1.98 2.15 0.55
C ILE A 84 0.62 2.40 -0.13
N ALA A 85 0.45 3.51 -0.84
CA ALA A 85 -0.78 3.79 -1.58
C ALA A 85 -1.05 2.75 -2.68
N PHE A 86 0.01 2.25 -3.34
CA PHE A 86 -0.10 1.15 -4.29
C PHE A 86 -0.50 -0.16 -3.60
N LEU A 87 0.14 -0.52 -2.47
CA LEU A 87 -0.19 -1.69 -1.67
C LEU A 87 -1.65 -1.66 -1.19
N ARG A 88 -2.16 -0.50 -0.78
CA ARG A 88 -3.58 -0.32 -0.42
C ARG A 88 -4.51 -0.65 -1.59
N LYS A 89 -4.19 -0.17 -2.80
CA LYS A 89 -4.98 -0.47 -4.01
C LYS A 89 -4.93 -1.96 -4.34
N GLU A 90 -3.75 -2.57 -4.26
CA GLU A 90 -3.57 -3.99 -4.54
C GLU A 90 -4.29 -4.86 -3.50
N ALA A 91 -4.25 -4.50 -2.22
CA ALA A 91 -4.98 -5.21 -1.18
C ALA A 91 -6.51 -5.10 -1.38
N ASN A 92 -7.02 -3.94 -1.76
CA ASN A 92 -8.45 -3.77 -2.09
C ASN A 92 -8.86 -4.57 -3.33
N LYS A 93 -7.99 -4.64 -4.35
CA LYS A 93 -8.19 -5.47 -5.53
C LYS A 93 -8.25 -6.96 -5.16
N ARG A 94 -7.30 -7.45 -4.34
CA ARG A 94 -7.30 -8.84 -3.86
C ARG A 94 -8.53 -9.15 -3.00
N GLU A 95 -8.95 -8.20 -2.16
CA GLU A 95 -10.15 -8.32 -1.34
C GLU A 95 -11.42 -8.43 -2.21
N SER A 96 -11.57 -7.57 -3.21
CA SER A 96 -12.72 -7.61 -4.13
C SER A 96 -12.80 -8.92 -4.93
N ASN A 97 -11.64 -9.50 -5.26
CA ASN A 97 -11.53 -10.78 -5.95
C ASN A 97 -11.55 -11.99 -5.00
N LYS A 98 -11.76 -11.79 -3.69
CA LYS A 98 -11.72 -12.84 -2.66
C LYS A 98 -10.41 -13.64 -2.62
N ARG A 99 -9.30 -13.00 -3.01
CA ARG A 99 -7.94 -13.56 -3.03
C ARG A 99 -7.06 -13.09 -1.88
N LEU A 100 -7.52 -12.15 -1.07
CA LEU A 100 -6.78 -11.68 0.10
C LEU A 100 -6.97 -12.69 1.26
N PRO A 101 -5.92 -13.39 1.71
CA PRO A 101 -6.02 -14.27 2.87
C PRO A 101 -6.40 -13.47 4.11
N LYS A 102 -7.31 -14.03 4.91
CA LYS A 102 -7.81 -13.40 6.13
C LYS A 102 -7.52 -14.30 7.31
N PHE A 103 -6.91 -13.74 8.34
CA PHE A 103 -6.68 -14.38 9.62
C PHE A 103 -7.54 -13.69 10.69
N ASN A 104 -8.17 -14.46 11.58
CA ASN A 104 -8.96 -13.90 12.67
C ASN A 104 -8.26 -14.22 13.99
N LEU A 105 -7.82 -13.18 14.70
CA LEU A 105 -7.19 -13.35 15.99
C LEU A 105 -8.18 -13.91 17.04
N PRO A 106 -7.74 -14.89 17.83
CA PRO A 106 -8.52 -15.36 18.96
C PRO A 106 -8.73 -14.19 19.95
N PRO A 107 -9.88 -14.15 20.64
CA PRO A 107 -10.25 -13.02 21.49
C PRO A 107 -9.32 -12.82 22.70
N GLN A 108 -8.56 -13.84 23.09
CA GLN A 108 -7.63 -13.80 24.22
C GLN A 108 -6.29 -13.14 23.87
N GLU A 109 -5.90 -13.08 22.59
CA GLU A 109 -4.55 -12.71 22.15
C GLU A 109 -4.44 -11.29 21.57
N THR A 110 -5.30 -10.37 22.02
CA THR A 110 -5.29 -8.99 21.51
C THR A 110 -4.10 -8.14 21.96
N ALA A 111 -3.36 -8.56 22.98
CA ALA A 111 -2.19 -7.84 23.50
C ALA A 111 -0.91 -8.64 23.27
N ASP A 112 -0.91 -9.91 23.68
CA ASP A 112 0.22 -10.82 23.54
C ASP A 112 -0.18 -11.94 22.58
N VAL A 113 0.54 -12.03 21.46
CA VAL A 113 0.23 -12.97 20.38
C VAL A 113 0.98 -14.27 20.68
N SER A 114 0.29 -15.40 20.66
CA SER A 114 0.93 -16.68 20.94
C SER A 114 1.87 -17.08 19.80
N PRO A 115 2.93 -17.88 20.09
CA PRO A 115 3.84 -18.36 19.04
C PRO A 115 3.14 -19.22 17.99
N GLU A 116 2.05 -19.90 18.36
CA GLU A 116 1.20 -20.66 17.44
C GLU A 116 0.56 -19.73 16.40
N THR A 117 -0.04 -18.63 16.86
CA THR A 117 -0.62 -17.61 15.99
C THR A 117 0.42 -16.96 15.08
N LEU A 118 1.63 -16.69 15.58
CA LEU A 118 2.73 -16.18 14.75
C LEU A 118 3.06 -17.19 13.63
N SER A 119 3.18 -18.47 13.96
CA SER A 119 3.43 -19.53 12.96
C SER A 119 2.32 -19.61 11.90
N GLU A 120 1.05 -19.49 12.29
CA GLU A 120 -0.07 -19.47 11.34
C GLU A 120 -0.02 -18.25 10.41
N ILE A 121 0.30 -17.07 10.94
CA ILE A 121 0.48 -15.85 10.14
C ILE A 121 1.67 -16.00 9.19
N SER A 122 2.77 -16.60 9.63
CA SER A 122 3.94 -16.91 8.78
C SER A 122 3.56 -17.81 7.60
N ASN A 123 2.82 -18.90 7.88
CA ASN A 123 2.31 -19.81 6.85
C ASN A 123 1.37 -19.13 5.84
N LEU A 124 0.72 -18.01 6.22
CA LEU A 124 -0.07 -17.20 5.30
C LEU A 124 0.82 -16.29 4.44
N PHE A 125 1.87 -15.73 5.02
CA PHE A 125 2.85 -14.95 4.27
C PHE A 125 3.57 -15.78 3.22
N ASP A 126 3.85 -17.06 3.48
CA ASP A 126 4.42 -17.97 2.47
C ASP A 126 3.53 -18.14 1.24
N LYS A 127 2.21 -18.00 1.42
CA LYS A 127 1.21 -18.13 0.34
C LYS A 127 0.87 -16.81 -0.32
N SER A 128 1.00 -15.68 0.38
CA SER A 128 0.70 -14.35 -0.14
C SER A 128 1.46 -13.27 0.62
N GLU A 129 2.15 -12.40 -0.10
CA GLU A 129 2.82 -11.21 0.47
C GLU A 129 1.87 -10.24 1.20
N LEU A 130 0.56 -10.28 0.90
CA LEU A 130 -0.46 -9.46 1.55
C LEU A 130 -1.46 -10.34 2.31
N ILE A 131 -1.74 -9.96 3.55
CA ILE A 131 -2.75 -10.63 4.39
C ILE A 131 -3.60 -9.58 5.12
N GLU A 132 -4.80 -9.97 5.54
CA GLU A 132 -5.64 -9.20 6.46
C GLU A 132 -5.73 -9.95 7.79
N VAL A 133 -5.32 -9.31 8.88
CA VAL A 133 -5.51 -9.82 10.24
C VAL A 133 -6.66 -9.06 10.91
N ARG A 134 -7.68 -9.78 11.36
CA ARG A 134 -8.91 -9.24 11.95
C ARG A 134 -8.96 -9.54 13.43
N GLY A 135 -9.65 -8.69 14.18
CA GLY A 135 -9.84 -8.88 15.62
C GLY A 135 -8.80 -8.17 16.48
N MET A 136 -8.06 -7.21 15.91
CA MET A 136 -7.14 -6.36 16.67
C MET A 136 -7.89 -5.58 17.73
N SER A 137 -7.49 -5.69 19.00
CA SER A 137 -8.03 -4.91 20.14
C SER A 137 -9.56 -4.71 20.07
N LYS A 138 -10.34 -5.79 20.14
CA LYS A 138 -11.82 -5.79 20.02
C LYS A 138 -12.50 -4.78 20.97
N ASP A 139 -11.91 -4.55 22.14
CA ASP A 139 -12.47 -3.68 23.17
C ASP A 139 -12.29 -2.19 22.86
N SER A 140 -11.25 -1.82 22.11
CA SER A 140 -10.93 -0.40 21.87
C SER A 140 -10.31 -0.17 20.51
N LYS A 141 -11.06 0.56 19.67
CA LYS A 141 -10.57 1.03 18.37
C LYS A 141 -9.35 1.95 18.49
N ARG A 142 -9.21 2.67 19.62
CA ARG A 142 -8.08 3.61 19.83
C ARG A 142 -6.74 2.88 19.92
N LYS A 143 -6.73 1.67 20.49
CA LYS A 143 -5.52 0.86 20.68
C LYS A 143 -5.13 0.06 19.42
N VAL A 144 -6.02 -0.06 18.44
CA VAL A 144 -5.78 -0.87 17.23
C VAL A 144 -4.53 -0.41 16.48
N PHE A 145 -4.27 0.91 16.44
CA PHE A 145 -3.08 1.44 15.79
C PHE A 145 -1.80 0.94 16.48
N ASP A 146 -1.70 1.13 17.79
CA ASP A 146 -0.54 0.72 18.57
C ASP A 146 -0.36 -0.81 18.55
N THR A 147 -1.44 -1.56 18.72
CA THR A 147 -1.42 -3.04 18.67
C THR A 147 -1.02 -3.55 17.29
N ALA A 148 -1.47 -2.92 16.21
CA ALA A 148 -1.13 -3.33 14.85
C ALA A 148 0.37 -3.11 14.55
N HIS A 149 0.92 -1.98 14.99
CA HIS A 149 2.35 -1.70 14.85
C HIS A 149 3.19 -2.58 15.77
N GLY A 150 2.74 -2.83 17.00
CA GLY A 150 3.37 -3.78 17.92
C GLY A 150 3.43 -5.19 17.34
N LEU A 151 2.31 -5.70 16.80
CA LEU A 151 2.27 -6.99 16.11
C LEU A 151 3.22 -7.03 14.91
N ALA A 152 3.25 -5.97 14.08
CA ALA A 152 4.15 -5.92 12.94
C ALA A 152 5.62 -6.04 13.38
N GLY A 153 6.02 -5.33 14.43
CA GLY A 153 7.35 -5.46 15.02
C GLY A 153 7.62 -6.87 15.56
N THR A 154 6.68 -7.46 16.29
CA THR A 154 6.84 -8.85 16.78
C THR A 154 6.98 -9.86 15.65
N LEU A 155 6.26 -9.69 14.53
CA LEU A 155 6.39 -10.55 13.36
C LEU A 155 7.73 -10.33 12.65
N GLU A 156 8.22 -9.09 12.59
CA GLU A 156 9.52 -8.75 12.03
C GLU A 156 10.66 -9.38 12.84
N ASP A 157 10.59 -9.25 14.17
CA ASP A 157 11.54 -9.89 15.10
C ASP A 157 11.48 -11.43 15.00
N ALA A 158 10.28 -12.00 14.87
CA ALA A 158 10.10 -13.46 14.88
C ALA A 158 10.49 -14.13 13.55
N PHE A 159 10.36 -13.43 12.43
CA PHE A 159 10.63 -14.00 11.09
C PHE A 159 11.91 -13.50 10.45
N GLU A 160 12.57 -12.51 11.06
CA GLU A 160 13.74 -11.83 10.49
C GLU A 160 13.44 -11.27 9.08
N LYS A 161 12.17 -10.91 8.84
CA LYS A 161 11.68 -10.39 7.56
C LYS A 161 10.89 -9.11 7.80
N PRO A 162 10.99 -8.12 6.89
CA PRO A 162 10.32 -6.86 7.10
C PRO A 162 8.80 -7.00 6.96
N VAL A 163 8.07 -6.55 7.98
CA VAL A 163 6.60 -6.58 8.00
C VAL A 163 6.05 -5.17 8.09
N VAL A 164 5.28 -4.76 7.08
CA VAL A 164 4.81 -3.38 6.93
C VAL A 164 3.29 -3.29 7.10
N VAL A 165 2.86 -2.37 7.95
CA VAL A 165 1.44 -2.02 8.09
C VAL A 165 0.98 -1.17 6.90
N VAL A 166 0.10 -1.73 6.07
CA VAL A 166 -0.39 -1.08 4.85
C VAL A 166 -1.63 -0.22 5.14
N ASP A 167 -2.60 -0.79 5.83
CA ASP A 167 -3.89 -0.15 6.10
C ASP A 167 -4.51 -0.68 7.38
N ILE A 168 -5.23 0.19 8.09
CA ILE A 168 -5.98 -0.17 9.29
C ILE A 168 -7.43 0.26 9.08
N LYS A 169 -8.34 -0.70 9.09
CA LYS A 169 -9.78 -0.48 8.88
C LYS A 169 -10.59 -1.14 9.99
N GLY A 170 -11.10 -0.33 10.90
CA GLY A 170 -11.87 -0.83 12.05
C GLY A 170 -10.97 -1.61 13.01
N TYR A 171 -11.24 -2.90 13.17
CA TYR A 171 -10.46 -3.84 13.99
C TYR A 171 -9.66 -4.82 13.11
N ALA A 172 -9.43 -4.47 11.85
CA ALA A 172 -8.66 -5.25 10.90
C ALA A 172 -7.47 -4.44 10.40
N VAL A 173 -6.33 -5.11 10.27
CA VAL A 173 -5.09 -4.57 9.70
C VAL A 173 -4.71 -5.37 8.47
N LYS A 174 -4.21 -4.67 7.45
CA LYS A 174 -3.60 -5.27 6.26
C LYS A 174 -2.09 -5.16 6.40
N LEU A 175 -1.41 -6.30 6.37
CA LEU A 175 0.03 -6.40 6.50
C LEU A 175 0.64 -6.83 5.17
N TYR A 176 1.83 -6.32 4.90
CA TYR A 176 2.65 -6.68 3.75
C TYR A 176 3.99 -7.23 4.23
N CYS A 177 4.37 -8.41 3.73
CA CYS A 177 5.70 -8.97 3.88
C CYS A 177 6.21 -9.28 2.46
N PRO A 178 7.33 -8.70 2.01
CA PRO A 178 7.91 -9.07 0.73
C PRO A 178 8.37 -10.52 0.77
N TRP A 179 8.22 -11.24 -0.33
CA TRP A 179 8.91 -12.52 -0.49
C TRP A 179 10.39 -12.30 -0.77
N ASP A 180 11.21 -13.17 -0.19
CA ASP A 180 12.61 -13.31 -0.58
C ASP A 180 12.67 -13.54 -2.09
N ASN A 181 13.63 -12.87 -2.75
CA ASN A 181 13.76 -12.96 -4.21
C ASN A 181 13.82 -14.43 -4.65
N ASP A 182 13.04 -14.69 -5.68
CA ASP A 182 12.76 -15.97 -6.35
C ASP A 182 13.77 -17.09 -6.08
N ASP A 183 13.21 -18.26 -5.76
CA ASP A 183 13.82 -19.58 -5.78
C ASP A 183 14.97 -19.66 -6.80
N GLU A 184 16.05 -20.36 -6.43
CA GLU A 184 17.32 -20.67 -7.12
C GLU A 184 17.24 -21.06 -8.62
N HIS A 185 16.03 -21.08 -9.19
CA HIS A 185 15.68 -21.46 -10.56
C HIS A 185 14.93 -20.38 -11.37
N GLY A 186 14.77 -19.16 -10.85
CA GLY A 186 14.25 -18.01 -11.63
C GLY A 186 12.77 -18.12 -12.05
N VAL A 187 12.01 -19.04 -11.46
CA VAL A 187 10.57 -19.16 -11.69
C VAL A 187 9.86 -18.15 -10.81
N LYS A 188 9.47 -17.02 -11.40
CA LYS A 188 8.67 -15.99 -10.71
C LYS A 188 7.42 -16.61 -10.11
N ARG A 189 7.31 -16.64 -8.78
CA ARG A 189 6.06 -17.05 -8.12
C ARG A 189 4.92 -16.15 -8.58
N GLY A 190 3.90 -16.74 -9.20
CA GLY A 190 2.73 -16.01 -9.67
C GLY A 190 2.03 -15.32 -8.49
N GLY A 191 1.89 -14.00 -8.55
CA GLY A 191 1.25 -13.22 -7.47
C GLY A 191 2.18 -12.32 -6.67
N ARG A 192 3.48 -12.29 -7.01
CA ARG A 192 4.45 -11.34 -6.45
C ARG A 192 4.09 -9.88 -6.77
N ILE A 193 4.20 -9.02 -5.77
CA ILE A 193 3.93 -7.59 -5.85
C ILE A 193 5.24 -6.87 -6.18
N GLN A 194 5.25 -6.17 -7.31
CA GLN A 194 6.39 -5.34 -7.69
C GLN A 194 6.21 -3.92 -7.18
N LEU A 195 6.95 -3.57 -6.13
CA LEU A 195 7.00 -2.20 -5.62
C LEU A 195 7.88 -1.32 -6.51
N ARG A 196 7.33 -0.80 -7.60
CA ARG A 196 8.05 0.11 -8.50
C ARG A 196 8.13 1.51 -7.90
N SER A 197 9.34 2.07 -7.82
CA SER A 197 9.52 3.50 -7.70
C SER A 197 9.56 4.12 -9.10
N ASN A 198 8.83 5.22 -9.30
CA ASN A 198 8.92 6.00 -10.56
C ASN A 198 10.15 6.92 -10.58
N TYR A 199 11.00 6.85 -9.55
CA TYR A 199 12.21 7.64 -9.46
C TYR A 199 13.35 6.89 -10.14
N ARG A 200 13.95 7.51 -11.16
CA ARG A 200 15.27 7.11 -11.67
C ARG A 200 16.25 8.24 -11.36
N PRO A 201 17.45 7.95 -10.82
CA PRO A 201 18.52 8.94 -10.71
C PRO A 201 18.73 9.64 -12.06
N GLY A 202 18.77 10.97 -12.07
CA GLY A 202 18.91 11.76 -13.30
C GLY A 202 17.64 11.97 -14.14
N GLN A 203 16.50 11.33 -13.81
CA GLN A 203 15.24 11.59 -14.53
C GLN A 203 14.67 12.99 -14.24
N TRP A 204 14.92 13.50 -13.04
CA TRP A 204 14.53 14.84 -12.62
C TRP A 204 15.78 15.70 -12.45
N THR A 205 16.36 16.12 -13.57
CA THR A 205 17.36 17.20 -13.54
C THR A 205 16.65 18.54 -13.46
N ARG A 206 17.26 19.52 -12.78
CA ARG A 206 16.76 20.89 -12.82
C ARG A 206 16.85 21.35 -14.27
N LYS A 207 15.72 21.68 -14.89
CA LYS A 207 15.72 22.28 -16.23
C LYS A 207 16.62 23.52 -16.21
N ALA A 208 17.64 23.55 -17.06
CA ALA A 208 18.55 24.69 -17.18
C ALA A 208 17.74 25.97 -17.43
N LYS A 209 18.02 27.00 -16.65
CA LYS A 209 17.39 28.32 -16.83
C LYS A 209 18.02 28.96 -18.07
N SER A 210 17.20 29.65 -18.87
CA SER A 210 17.72 30.44 -19.98
C SER A 210 18.62 31.56 -19.46
N ILE A 211 19.70 31.82 -20.17
CA ILE A 211 20.63 32.90 -19.85
C ILE A 211 19.91 34.24 -20.02
N ARG A 212 20.23 35.21 -19.16
CA ARG A 212 19.64 36.55 -19.18
C ARG A 212 20.72 37.61 -19.34
N ASP A 213 20.40 38.69 -20.03
CA ASP A 213 21.26 39.86 -20.16
C ASP A 213 21.28 40.72 -18.87
N ASN A 214 22.11 41.77 -18.86
CA ASN A 214 22.22 42.72 -17.75
C ASN A 214 20.91 43.49 -17.46
N ARG A 215 19.92 43.42 -18.35
CA ARG A 215 18.59 44.02 -18.20
C ARG A 215 17.53 43.00 -17.76
N GLY A 216 17.91 41.74 -17.59
CA GLY A 216 17.05 40.63 -17.19
C GLY A 216 16.22 40.00 -18.33
N GLN A 217 16.49 40.34 -19.59
CA GLN A 217 15.85 39.75 -20.78
C GLN A 217 16.53 38.42 -21.16
N ILE A 218 15.75 37.47 -21.69
CA ILE A 218 16.26 36.16 -22.10
C ILE A 218 17.05 36.32 -23.40
N ILE A 219 18.28 35.79 -23.44
CA ILE A 219 19.09 35.78 -24.66
C ILE A 219 18.57 34.66 -25.58
N THR A 220 18.30 35.01 -26.82
CA THR A 220 17.85 34.10 -27.88
C THR A 220 18.93 33.98 -28.95
N ASP A 221 19.02 32.80 -29.56
CA ASP A 221 19.88 32.50 -30.70
C ASP A 221 19.32 33.09 -32.01
N GLU A 222 20.04 32.94 -33.12
CA GLU A 222 19.66 33.42 -34.46
C GLU A 222 18.31 32.86 -34.94
N ASP A 223 17.96 31.65 -34.49
CA ASP A 223 16.67 30.99 -34.75
C ASP A 223 15.55 31.42 -33.77
N GLY A 224 15.82 32.34 -32.85
CA GLY A 224 14.87 32.81 -31.83
C GLY A 224 14.70 31.84 -30.64
N LEU A 225 15.56 30.84 -30.50
CA LEU A 225 15.52 29.87 -29.41
C LEU A 225 16.33 30.35 -28.21
N SER A 226 15.80 30.21 -26.99
CA SER A 226 16.49 30.63 -25.76
C SER A 226 17.76 29.81 -25.49
N ILE A 227 18.89 30.49 -25.31
CA ILE A 227 20.19 29.88 -25.01
C ILE A 227 20.23 29.46 -23.53
N LYS A 228 20.70 28.24 -23.25
CA LYS A 228 20.74 27.65 -21.90
C LYS A 228 22.14 27.32 -21.41
N GLU A 229 23.11 27.22 -22.31
CA GLU A 229 24.53 26.96 -22.04
C GLU A 229 25.35 27.90 -22.93
N ILE A 230 26.42 28.49 -22.38
CA ILE A 230 27.34 29.33 -23.15
C ILE A 230 28.32 28.36 -23.84
N PRO A 231 28.50 28.41 -25.17
CA PRO A 231 29.53 27.62 -25.84
C PRO A 231 30.89 27.94 -25.23
N GLU A 232 31.63 26.91 -24.80
CA GLU A 232 33.02 27.08 -24.40
C GLU A 232 33.86 27.30 -25.67
N GLU A 233 34.67 28.37 -25.67
CA GLU A 233 35.64 28.70 -26.74
C GLU A 233 36.90 27.83 -26.68
#